data_AF-A0AAC9QVF2-F1
#
_entry.id   AF-A0AAC9QVF2-F1
#
_cell.length_a   1.000
_cell.length_b   1.000
_cell.length_c   1.000
_cell.angle_alpha   90.00
_cell.angle_beta   90.00
_cell.angle_gamma   90.00
#
_symmetry.space_group_name_H-M   'P 1'
#
loop_
_entity.id
_entity.type
_entity.pdbx_description
1 polymer ?
#
loop_
_entity_poly.entity_id
_entity_poly.type
_entity_poly.pdbx_seq_one_letter_code
_entity_poly.pdbx_strand_id
1 'polypeptide(L)'
;MLNDISKTLLKKMESANYSDDGIATVSLEEFTNVDEAKAAVLEIEKLTEYSEHKLDLNEGTMILSVYNPKEDINGFVTRHPNRTACGGK
;
A
#
# COMPACT_ATOMS: atom_id res chain seq x y z
N MET A 1 5.34 -9.90 -18.18
CA MET A 1 5.96 -8.55 -18.19
C MET A 1 4.91 -7.63 -17.63
N LEU A 2 5.25 -6.79 -16.64
CA LEU A 2 4.31 -5.79 -16.12
C LEU A 2 4.04 -4.74 -17.20
N ASN A 3 2.78 -4.37 -17.36
CA ASN A 3 2.38 -3.28 -18.24
C ASN A 3 2.97 -1.94 -17.75
N ASP A 4 3.10 -0.97 -18.65
CA ASP A 4 3.64 0.36 -18.33
C ASP A 4 2.90 1.03 -17.16
N ILE A 5 1.58 0.86 -17.15
CA ILE A 5 0.67 1.30 -16.08
C ILE A 5 1.05 0.68 -14.73
N SER A 6 1.24 -0.64 -14.66
CA SER A 6 1.60 -1.36 -13.44
C SER A 6 2.96 -0.93 -12.91
N LYS A 7 3.93 -0.64 -13.79
CA LYS A 7 5.24 -0.08 -13.40
C LYS A 7 5.15 1.33 -12.84
N THR A 8 4.32 2.19 -13.44
CA THR A 8 4.10 3.55 -12.95
C THR A 8 3.42 3.53 -11.58
N LEU A 9 2.44 2.65 -11.41
CA LEU A 9 1.76 2.46 -10.14
C LEU A 9 2.72 1.98 -9.05
N LEU A 10 3.57 0.99 -9.34
CA LEU A 10 4.60 0.52 -8.42
C LEU A 10 5.54 1.65 -7.96
N LYS A 11 6.08 2.42 -8.89
CA LYS A 11 6.96 3.57 -8.55
C LYS A 11 6.26 4.58 -7.64
N LYS A 12 4.97 4.82 -7.88
CA LYS A 12 4.16 5.69 -7.02
C LYS A 12 3.98 5.10 -5.64
N MET A 13 3.73 3.79 -5.53
CA MET A 13 3.60 3.09 -4.24
C MET A 13 4.91 3.10 -3.44
N GLU A 14 6.05 2.93 -4.11
CA GLU A 14 7.39 3.02 -3.50
C GLU A 14 7.71 4.45 -3.03
N SER A 15 7.24 5.46 -3.76
CA SER A 15 7.42 6.87 -3.41
C SER A 15 6.25 7.43 -2.60
N ALA A 16 5.27 6.60 -2.21
CA ALA A 16 4.11 7.04 -1.49
C ALA A 16 4.48 7.31 -0.03
N ASN A 17 3.86 8.34 0.55
CA ASN A 17 4.11 8.69 1.94
C ASN A 17 3.16 7.89 2.82
N TYR A 18 3.67 6.86 3.49
CA TYR A 18 2.90 6.04 4.42
C TYR A 18 2.69 6.78 5.74
N SER A 19 1.46 6.75 6.22
CA SER A 19 1.11 7.27 7.55
C SER A 19 1.61 6.30 8.63
N ASP A 20 1.58 6.72 9.90
CA ASP A 20 1.95 5.86 11.03
C ASP A 20 1.08 4.59 11.16
N ASP A 21 -0.12 4.58 10.58
CA ASP A 21 -0.99 3.40 10.44
C ASP A 21 -0.62 2.50 9.24
N GLY A 22 0.51 2.76 8.58
CA GLY A 22 0.97 2.01 7.41
C GLY A 22 0.12 2.23 6.16
N ILE A 23 -0.70 3.28 6.11
CA ILE A 23 -1.59 3.58 4.97
C ILE A 23 -1.01 4.71 4.13
N ALA A 24 -0.89 4.49 2.84
CA ALA A 24 -0.59 5.51 1.84
C ALA A 24 -1.73 5.64 0.84
N THR A 25 -1.97 6.85 0.33
CA THR A 25 -2.95 7.12 -0.73
C THR A 25 -2.23 7.52 -2.01
N VAL A 26 -2.50 6.80 -3.09
CA VAL A 26 -1.93 7.04 -4.41
C VAL A 26 -3.04 7.49 -5.36
N SER A 27 -2.91 8.71 -5.89
CA SER A 27 -3.84 9.21 -6.91
C SER A 27 -3.53 8.59 -8.27
N LEU A 28 -4.58 8.06 -8.90
CA LEU A 28 -4.61 7.49 -10.24
C LEU A 28 -5.31 8.42 -11.23
N GLU A 29 -5.31 9.73 -10.97
CA GLU A 29 -5.89 10.75 -11.85
C GLU A 29 -5.28 10.80 -13.27
N GLU A 30 -4.05 10.32 -13.44
CA GLU A 30 -3.42 10.15 -14.75
C GLU A 30 -3.97 8.96 -15.55
N PHE A 31 -4.68 8.05 -14.89
CA PHE A 31 -5.35 6.93 -15.52
C PHE A 31 -6.72 7.40 -15.99
N THR A 32 -6.89 7.50 -17.30
CA THR A 32 -8.17 7.88 -17.91
C THR A 32 -9.17 6.73 -17.96
N ASN A 33 -8.74 5.52 -17.62
CA ASN A 33 -9.54 4.29 -17.69
C ASN A 33 -9.48 3.50 -16.38
N VAL A 34 -10.64 3.31 -15.76
CA VAL A 34 -10.82 2.55 -14.51
C VAL A 34 -10.43 1.08 -14.70
N ASP A 35 -10.75 0.49 -15.85
CA ASP A 35 -10.44 -0.92 -16.14
C ASP A 35 -8.93 -1.15 -16.21
N GLU A 36 -8.17 -0.19 -16.75
CA GLU A 36 -6.72 -0.27 -16.81
C GLU A 36 -6.10 -0.14 -15.41
N ALA A 37 -6.60 0.78 -14.59
CA ALA A 37 -6.18 0.93 -13.19
C ALA A 37 -6.46 -0.36 -12.39
N LYS A 38 -7.64 -0.95 -12.55
CA LYS A 38 -7.99 -2.25 -11.95
C LYS A 38 -7.07 -3.37 -12.38
N ALA A 39 -6.82 -3.49 -13.68
CA ALA A 39 -5.90 -4.50 -14.19
C ALA A 39 -4.50 -4.35 -13.58
N ALA A 40 -4.01 -3.11 -13.44
CA ALA A 40 -2.73 -2.80 -12.81
C ALA A 40 -2.66 -3.27 -11.36
N VAL A 41 -3.67 -2.92 -10.56
CA VAL A 41 -3.77 -3.31 -9.15
C VAL A 41 -3.75 -4.83 -9.03
N LEU A 42 -4.57 -5.54 -9.81
CA LEU A 42 -4.63 -7.00 -9.83
C LEU A 42 -3.32 -7.66 -10.27
N GLU A 43 -2.54 -7.01 -11.14
CA GLU A 43 -1.20 -7.48 -11.49
C GLU A 43 -0.21 -7.32 -10.34
N ILE A 44 -0.28 -6.20 -9.61
CA ILE A 44 0.61 -5.93 -8.47
C ILE A 44 0.32 -6.87 -7.31
N GLU A 45 -0.94 -7.16 -7.00
CA GLU A 45 -1.30 -8.11 -5.93
C GLU A 45 -0.73 -9.52 -6.17
N LYS A 46 -0.54 -9.91 -7.45
CA LYS A 46 0.07 -11.19 -7.82
C LYS A 46 1.58 -11.23 -7.63
N LEU A 47 2.23 -10.09 -7.41
CA LEU A 47 3.67 -10.04 -7.16
C LEU A 47 3.93 -10.44 -5.71
N THR A 48 4.74 -11.48 -5.51
CA THR A 48 5.04 -12.06 -4.20
C THR A 48 5.59 -11.04 -3.20
N GLU A 49 6.35 -10.06 -3.67
CA GLU A 49 6.93 -8.99 -2.86
C GLU A 49 5.88 -7.95 -2.39
N TYR A 50 4.75 -7.86 -3.09
CA TYR A 50 3.64 -6.96 -2.77
C TYR A 50 2.42 -7.69 -2.19
N SER A 51 2.42 -9.02 -2.12
CA SER A 51 1.30 -9.82 -1.61
C SER A 51 0.92 -9.53 -0.15
N GLU A 52 1.81 -8.91 0.63
CA GLU A 52 1.51 -8.45 2.00
C GLU A 52 0.81 -7.08 2.05
N HIS A 53 0.86 -6.32 0.95
CA HIS A 53 0.18 -5.04 0.85
C HIS A 53 -1.28 -5.28 0.56
N LYS A 54 -2.16 -4.49 1.18
CA LYS A 54 -3.58 -4.49 0.86
C LYS A 54 -3.90 -3.27 0.01
N LEU A 55 -4.42 -3.50 -1.19
CA LEU A 55 -4.73 -2.48 -2.17
C LEU A 55 -6.25 -2.30 -2.24
N ASP A 56 -6.72 -1.06 -2.08
CA ASP A 56 -8.15 -0.71 -2.16
C ASP A 56 -8.33 0.44 -3.15
N LEU A 57 -8.87 0.13 -4.32
CA LEU A 57 -9.09 1.10 -5.39
C LEU A 57 -10.50 1.68 -5.29
N ASN A 58 -10.58 3.00 -5.06
CA ASN A 58 -11.81 3.75 -5.21
C ASN A 58 -12.00 4.17 -6.66
N GLU A 59 -12.87 3.46 -7.39
CA GLU A 59 -13.19 3.71 -8.80
C GLU A 59 -13.88 5.06 -9.03
N GLY A 60 -14.62 5.57 -8.04
CA GLY A 60 -15.34 6.83 -8.18
C GLY A 60 -14.42 8.04 -8.12
N THR A 61 -13.29 7.93 -7.40
CA THR A 61 -12.32 9.03 -7.24
C THR A 61 -10.97 8.73 -7.88
N MET A 62 -10.75 7.54 -8.44
CA MET A 62 -9.46 7.07 -8.94
C MET A 62 -8.34 7.20 -7.89
N ILE A 63 -8.64 6.81 -6.65
CA ILE A 63 -7.66 6.84 -5.55
C ILE A 63 -7.41 5.39 -5.10
N LEU A 64 -6.14 4.99 -5.10
CA LEU A 64 -5.70 3.72 -4.56
C LEU A 64 -5.18 3.91 -3.13
N SER A 65 -5.81 3.25 -2.17
CA SER A 65 -5.28 3.14 -0.81
C SER A 65 -4.41 1.90 -0.71
N VAL A 66 -3.20 2.08 -0.22
CA VAL A 66 -2.18 1.04 -0.06
C VAL A 66 -1.90 0.91 1.42
N TYR A 67 -2.19 -0.25 1.98
CA TYR A 67 -1.79 -0.58 3.34
C TYR A 67 -0.56 -1.47 3.31
N ASN A 68 0.51 -1.03 3.97
CA ASN A 68 1.75 -1.75 4.18
C ASN A 68 1.90 -2.08 5.67
N PRO A 69 1.77 -3.36 6.08
CA PRO A 69 1.88 -3.76 7.49
C PRO A 69 3.28 -3.55 8.08
N LYS A 70 4.32 -3.36 7.26
CA LYS A 70 5.68 -3.06 7.74
C LYS A 70 5.83 -1.61 8.21
N GLU A 71 5.06 -0.70 7.62
CA GLU A 71 5.05 0.72 7.96
C GLU A 71 3.98 1.06 9.03
N ASP A 72 3.17 0.08 9.46
CA ASP A 72 2.16 0.20 10.52
C ASP A 72 2.81 0.27 11.92
N ILE A 73 3.35 1.45 12.24
CA ILE A 73 3.93 1.76 13.55
C ILE A 73 2.83 1.77 14.62
N ASN A 74 1.66 2.34 14.34
CA ASN A 74 0.59 2.49 15.33
C ASN A 74 -0.03 1.13 15.69
N GLY A 75 -0.29 0.27 14.72
CA GLY A 75 -0.73 -1.09 15.02
C GLY A 75 0.38 -1.94 15.64
N PHE A 76 1.66 -1.68 15.37
CA PHE A 76 2.76 -2.26 16.15
C PHE A 76 2.71 -1.81 17.62
N VAL A 77 2.60 -0.51 17.90
CA VAL A 77 2.48 0.04 19.27
C VAL A 77 1.25 -0.51 19.98
N THR A 78 0.12 -0.63 19.29
CA THR A 78 -1.14 -1.16 19.85
C THR A 78 -1.04 -2.65 20.17
N ARG A 79 -0.34 -3.45 19.34
CA ARG A 79 -0.09 -4.88 19.57
C ARG A 79 1.00 -5.13 20.62
N HIS A 80 1.92 -4.18 20.79
CA HIS A 80 2.97 -4.17 21.79
C HIS A 80 2.85 -2.95 22.74
N PRO A 81 1.74 -2.82 23.48
CA PRO A 81 1.50 -1.65 24.32
C PRO A 81 2.48 -1.58 25.50
N ASN A 82 3.08 -2.71 25.87
CA ASN A 82 4.16 -2.76 26.84
C ASN A 82 5.51 -2.55 26.16
N ARG A 83 5.98 -1.29 26.18
CA ARG A 83 7.41 -0.93 26.10
C ARG A 83 8.18 -1.29 27.38
N THR A 84 7.74 -2.30 28.13
CA THR A 84 8.62 -2.89 29.14
C THR A 84 9.70 -3.60 28.34
N ALA A 85 10.86 -2.95 28.17
CA ALA A 85 12.11 -3.69 27.99
C ALA A 85 12.03 -4.86 28.95
N CYS A 86 12.28 -6.10 28.50
CA CYS A 86 12.37 -7.25 29.39
C CYS A 86 13.29 -6.85 30.55
N GLY A 87 12.65 -6.44 31.65
CA GLY A 87 13.24 -5.55 32.61
C GLY A 87 13.76 -6.42 33.71
N GLY A 88 15.08 -6.59 33.72
CA GLY A 88 15.89 -6.79 34.91
C GLY A 88 15.28 -7.67 35.99
N LYS A 89 15.66 -8.95 35.97
CA LYS A 89 16.38 -9.55 37.08
C LYS A 89 17.19 -10.73 36.61
#